data_AF-A0A6N8FFW7-F1
#
_entry.id   AF-A0A6N8FFW7-F1
#
_cell.length_a   1.000
_cell.length_b   1.000
_cell.length_c   1.000
_cell.angle_alpha   90.00
_cell.angle_beta   90.00
_cell.angle_gamma   90.00
#
_symmetry.space_group_name_H-M   'P 1'
#
loop_
_entity.id
_entity.type
_entity.pdbx_description
1 polymer ?
#
loop_
_entity_poly.entity_id
_entity_poly.type
_entity_poly.pdbx_seq_one_letter_code
_entity_poly.pdbx_strand_id
1 'polypeptide(L)'
;MSDNRRLEQNKPEQSTTLLGRTLITGFVGGLLWGLFGVINYYFSFTEVSPRSFLLRSWLRAEWTDTWLGDVVSILLLGLISIGVALVYYMLFRKINSIWVGAVYGLVLWAIVFYVFQPIFPNIPRLVDLNVNTIVSCICLYILYGTFIGYSISYDYRDTVMKKHTNTDKEASK
;
A
#
# COMPACT_ATOMS: atom_id res chain seq x y z
N MET A 1 4.92 -37.94 -31.62
CA MET A 1 3.60 -37.38 -31.30
C MET A 1 3.76 -36.55 -30.02
N SER A 2 4.18 -35.29 -30.15
CA SER A 2 4.42 -34.39 -29.02
C SER A 2 3.12 -33.67 -28.68
N ASP A 3 2.48 -34.11 -27.60
CA ASP A 3 1.25 -33.57 -27.03
C ASP A 3 1.44 -32.09 -26.68
N ASN A 4 0.95 -31.23 -27.57
CA ASN A 4 1.09 -29.79 -27.51
C ASN A 4 -0.03 -29.23 -26.63
N ARG A 5 -0.03 -29.61 -25.35
CA ARG A 5 -0.96 -29.03 -24.36
C ARG A 5 -0.62 -27.55 -24.22
N ARG A 6 -1.34 -26.73 -24.97
CA ARG A 6 -1.45 -25.29 -24.72
C ARG A 6 -2.13 -25.12 -23.36
N LEU A 7 -1.34 -25.21 -22.30
CA LEU A 7 -1.72 -24.86 -20.95
C LEU A 7 -2.27 -23.43 -20.97
N GLU A 8 -3.36 -23.18 -20.26
CA GLU A 8 -3.96 -21.83 -20.16
C GLU A 8 -2.98 -20.76 -19.63
N GLN A 9 -1.83 -21.18 -19.08
CA GLN A 9 -0.66 -20.33 -18.79
C GLN A 9 -0.08 -19.59 -20.02
N ASN A 10 -0.38 -20.04 -21.24
CA ASN A 10 0.12 -19.45 -22.50
C ASN A 10 -0.90 -18.49 -23.14
N LYS A 11 -2.05 -18.24 -22.48
CA LYS A 11 -2.82 -17.03 -22.78
C LYS A 11 -1.96 -15.86 -22.30
N PRO A 12 -1.70 -14.84 -23.13
CA PRO A 12 -1.22 -13.58 -22.60
C PRO A 12 -2.28 -13.11 -21.61
N GLU A 13 -2.04 -13.30 -20.31
CA GLU A 13 -2.83 -12.70 -19.25
C GLU A 13 -3.00 -11.25 -19.66
N GLN A 14 -4.26 -10.85 -19.84
CA GLN A 14 -4.67 -9.58 -20.41
C GLN A 14 -3.68 -8.51 -20.00
N SER A 15 -3.21 -7.80 -21.03
CA SER A 15 -2.37 -6.60 -21.06
C SER A 15 -2.88 -5.51 -20.13
N THR A 16 -3.02 -5.81 -18.84
CA THR A 16 -3.04 -4.84 -17.79
C THR A 16 -1.64 -4.26 -17.82
N THR A 17 -1.56 -3.03 -18.31
CA THR A 17 -0.33 -2.26 -18.30
C THR A 17 0.21 -2.28 -16.87
N LEU A 18 1.53 -2.39 -16.67
CA LEU A 18 2.19 -2.34 -15.36
C LEU A 18 1.58 -1.29 -14.40
N LEU A 19 1.17 -0.15 -14.97
CA LEU A 19 0.44 0.91 -14.27
C LEU A 19 -0.90 0.43 -13.69
N GLY A 20 -1.74 -0.27 -14.46
CA GLY A 20 -3.01 -0.82 -13.98
C GLY A 20 -2.83 -1.80 -12.81
N ARG A 21 -1.83 -2.69 -12.89
CA ARG A 21 -1.50 -3.61 -11.79
C ARG A 21 -0.98 -2.85 -10.55
N THR A 22 -0.21 -1.78 -10.76
CA THR A 22 0.24 -0.86 -9.69
C THR A 22 -0.92 -0.12 -9.03
N LEU A 23 -1.90 0.37 -9.80
CA LEU A 23 -3.08 1.06 -9.26
C LEU A 23 -3.93 0.12 -8.40
N ILE A 24 -4.17 -1.11 -8.87
CA ILE A 24 -4.95 -2.12 -8.13
C ILE A 24 -4.21 -2.52 -6.85
N THR A 25 -2.90 -2.79 -6.92
CA THR A 25 -2.10 -3.13 -5.73
C THR A 25 -2.05 -1.98 -4.72
N GLY A 26 -1.96 -0.73 -5.18
CA GLY A 26 -2.09 0.46 -4.32
C GLY A 26 -3.45 0.54 -3.65
N PHE A 27 -4.54 0.34 -4.38
CA PHE A 27 -5.90 0.39 -3.84
C PHE A 27 -6.15 -0.72 -2.81
N VAL A 28 -5.81 -1.97 -3.15
CA VAL A 28 -5.94 -3.12 -2.26
C VAL A 28 -5.03 -2.97 -1.03
N GLY A 29 -3.80 -2.50 -1.22
CA GLY A 29 -2.89 -2.21 -0.12
C GLY A 29 -3.45 -1.17 0.84
N GLY A 30 -4.08 -0.11 0.34
CA GLY A 30 -4.69 0.92 1.17
C GLY A 30 -5.94 0.45 1.91
N LEU A 31 -6.74 -0.41 1.30
CA LEU A 31 -7.86 -1.08 1.95
C LEU A 31 -7.39 -1.99 3.09
N LEU A 32 -6.40 -2.86 2.82
CA LEU A 32 -5.81 -3.73 3.84
C LEU A 32 -5.21 -2.91 4.98
N TRP A 33 -4.52 -1.82 4.63
CA TRP A 33 -3.94 -0.90 5.59
C TRP A 33 -4.97 -0.23 6.49
N GLY A 34 -6.06 0.26 5.89
CA GLY A 34 -7.19 0.81 6.63
C GLY A 34 -7.82 -0.21 7.58
N LEU A 35 -7.99 -1.45 7.12
CA LEU A 35 -8.48 -2.56 7.96
C LEU A 35 -7.54 -2.87 9.13
N PHE A 36 -6.22 -2.95 8.88
CA PHE A 36 -5.23 -3.13 9.94
C PHE A 36 -5.25 -1.99 10.96
N GLY A 37 -5.50 -0.76 10.52
CA GLY A 37 -5.68 0.39 11.42
C GLY A 37 -6.90 0.23 12.34
N VAL A 38 -8.03 -0.24 11.81
CA VAL A 38 -9.24 -0.52 12.62
C VAL A 38 -9.01 -1.68 13.59
N ILE A 39 -8.35 -2.76 13.14
CA ILE A 39 -8.02 -3.91 13.99
C ILE A 39 -7.09 -3.51 15.14
N ASN A 40 -6.08 -2.67 14.87
CA ASN A 40 -5.15 -2.18 15.90
C ASN A 40 -5.83 -1.30 16.95
N TYR A 41 -6.80 -0.50 16.53
CA TYR A 41 -7.65 0.26 17.44
C TYR A 41 -8.52 -0.67 18.29
N TYR A 42 -9.16 -1.67 17.67
CA TYR A 42 -10.03 -2.63 18.39
C TYR A 42 -9.26 -3.46 19.43
N PHE A 43 -8.03 -3.86 19.12
CA PHE A 43 -7.16 -4.57 20.06
C PHE A 43 -6.47 -3.67 21.10
N SER A 44 -6.79 -2.38 21.16
CA SER A 44 -6.16 -1.40 22.07
C SER A 44 -4.62 -1.30 21.94
N PHE A 45 -4.04 -1.77 20.83
CA PHE A 45 -2.59 -1.59 20.56
C PHE A 45 -2.26 -0.16 20.12
N THR A 46 -3.27 0.60 19.67
CA THR A 46 -3.13 2.00 19.26
C THR A 46 -4.26 2.83 19.89
N GLU A 47 -3.92 3.84 20.68
CA GLU A 47 -4.89 4.83 21.22
C GLU A 47 -5.47 5.75 20.13
N VAL A 48 -4.97 5.65 18.90
CA VAL A 48 -5.31 6.52 17.77
C VAL A 48 -6.17 5.75 16.77
N SER A 49 -7.46 6.06 16.76
CA SER A 49 -8.40 5.60 15.74
C SER A 49 -8.08 6.20 14.36
N PRO A 50 -8.10 5.43 13.25
CA PRO A 50 -8.01 5.97 11.88
C PRO A 50 -9.01 7.11 11.60
N ARG A 51 -10.18 7.03 12.25
CA ARG A 51 -11.26 8.02 12.23
C ARG A 51 -10.82 9.40 12.76
N SER A 52 -10.01 9.42 13.82
CA SER A 52 -9.50 10.65 14.44
C SER A 52 -8.46 11.36 13.56
N PHE A 53 -7.68 10.59 12.79
CA PHE A 53 -6.62 11.11 11.94
C PHE A 53 -7.14 11.76 10.66
N LEU A 54 -8.22 11.22 10.06
CA LEU A 54 -8.75 11.70 8.77
C LEU A 54 -10.01 12.57 8.88
N LEU A 55 -11.01 12.15 9.65
CA LEU A 55 -12.30 12.86 9.65
C LEU A 55 -12.34 14.01 10.65
N ARG A 56 -11.81 13.82 11.87
CA ARG A 56 -11.86 14.85 12.92
C ARG A 56 -11.02 16.10 12.62
N SER A 57 -10.07 16.01 11.67
CA SER A 57 -9.26 17.15 11.28
C SER A 57 -9.95 18.10 10.29
N TRP A 58 -10.91 17.63 9.49
CA TRP A 58 -11.52 18.45 8.43
C TRP A 58 -13.04 18.57 8.54
N LEU A 59 -13.71 17.61 9.19
CA LEU A 59 -15.18 17.58 9.29
C LEU A 59 -15.62 17.31 10.74
N ARG A 60 -16.18 18.34 11.39
CA ARG A 60 -16.99 18.21 12.61
C ARG A 60 -18.42 17.80 12.24
N ALA A 61 -18.62 16.63 11.65
CA ALA A 61 -19.94 16.11 11.32
C ALA A 61 -20.30 14.95 12.26
N GLU A 62 -21.46 14.97 12.92
CA GLU A 62 -21.86 13.92 13.89
C GLU A 62 -21.91 12.51 13.28
N TRP A 63 -22.16 12.40 11.97
CA TRP A 63 -22.17 11.11 11.25
C TRP A 63 -20.78 10.46 11.11
N THR A 64 -19.72 11.25 11.28
CA THR A 64 -18.34 10.76 11.38
C THR A 64 -18.16 9.76 12.52
N ASP A 65 -18.99 9.84 13.58
CA ASP A 65 -18.89 8.99 14.75
C ASP A 65 -19.63 7.65 14.64
N THR A 66 -20.26 7.39 13.49
CA THR A 66 -20.95 6.13 13.18
C THR A 66 -20.04 5.23 12.35
N TRP A 67 -20.32 3.92 12.27
CA TRP A 67 -19.53 2.94 11.49
C TRP A 67 -19.21 3.35 10.03
N LEU A 68 -19.99 4.28 9.47
CA LEU A 68 -19.80 4.85 8.14
C LEU A 68 -18.55 5.72 8.06
N GLY A 69 -18.16 6.40 9.15
CA GLY A 69 -16.91 7.15 9.22
C GLY A 69 -15.68 6.25 9.04
N ASP A 70 -15.72 5.02 9.57
CA ASP A 70 -14.60 4.08 9.41
C ASP A 70 -14.50 3.58 7.97
N VAL A 71 -15.64 3.23 7.36
CA VAL A 71 -15.70 2.80 5.95
C VAL A 71 -15.21 3.90 5.01
N VAL A 72 -15.66 5.13 5.21
CA VAL A 72 -15.24 6.29 4.38
C VAL A 72 -13.75 6.60 4.58
N SER A 73 -13.24 6.50 5.82
CA SER A 73 -11.81 6.69 6.10
C SER A 73 -10.96 5.64 5.39
N ILE A 74 -11.35 4.37 5.45
CA ILE A 74 -10.67 3.27 4.76
C ILE A 74 -10.68 3.50 3.24
N LEU A 75 -11.79 3.97 2.68
CA LEU A 75 -11.93 4.21 1.25
C LEU A 75 -11.04 5.38 0.79
N LEU A 76 -10.98 6.46 1.57
CA LEU A 76 -10.04 7.58 1.35
C LEU A 76 -8.58 7.13 1.47
N LEU A 77 -8.25 6.30 2.47
CA LEU A 77 -6.94 5.68 2.60
C LEU A 77 -6.57 4.82 1.39
N GLY A 78 -7.53 4.06 0.86
CA GLY A 78 -7.40 3.33 -0.40
C GLY A 78 -7.02 4.25 -1.56
N LEU A 79 -7.69 5.39 -1.69
CA LEU A 79 -7.43 6.35 -2.75
C LEU A 79 -6.06 7.04 -2.60
N ILE A 80 -5.69 7.44 -1.38
CA ILE A 80 -4.36 8.02 -1.08
C ILE A 80 -3.25 6.98 -1.35
N SER A 81 -3.50 5.72 -0.99
CA SER A 81 -2.57 4.61 -1.18
C SER A 81 -2.24 4.34 -2.65
N ILE A 82 -3.14 4.67 -3.58
CA ILE A 82 -2.83 4.65 -5.01
C ILE A 82 -1.71 5.63 -5.33
N GLY A 83 -1.77 6.85 -4.79
CA GLY A 83 -0.71 7.85 -4.95
C GLY A 83 0.63 7.37 -4.39
N VAL A 84 0.60 6.77 -3.20
CA VAL A 84 1.77 6.16 -2.56
C VAL A 84 2.38 5.06 -3.46
N ALA A 85 1.57 4.15 -3.98
CA ALA A 85 2.02 3.10 -4.89
C ALA A 85 2.64 3.66 -6.17
N LEU A 86 2.08 4.72 -6.75
CA LEU A 86 2.66 5.40 -7.92
C LEU A 86 4.00 6.06 -7.62
N VAL A 87 4.15 6.70 -6.45
CA VAL A 87 5.42 7.26 -6.00
C VAL A 87 6.48 6.17 -5.89
N TYR A 88 6.15 5.02 -5.28
CA TYR A 88 7.06 3.87 -5.23
C TYR A 88 7.43 3.38 -6.64
N TYR A 89 6.46 3.23 -7.52
CA TYR A 89 6.67 2.81 -8.90
C TYR A 89 7.63 3.77 -9.64
N MET A 90 7.49 5.08 -9.46
CA MET A 90 8.33 6.06 -10.14
C MET A 90 9.78 6.03 -9.64
N LEU A 91 9.98 5.91 -8.33
CA LEU A 91 11.31 6.02 -7.70
C LEU A 91 12.07 4.68 -7.68
N PHE A 92 11.40 3.57 -7.38
CA PHE A 92 12.04 2.33 -6.95
C PHE A 92 11.65 1.08 -7.76
N ARG A 93 10.83 1.18 -8.82
CA ARG A 93 10.39 0.00 -9.63
C ARG A 93 11.51 -0.91 -10.14
N LYS A 94 12.73 -0.39 -10.30
CA LYS A 94 13.87 -1.13 -10.87
C LYS A 94 14.64 -1.96 -9.82
N ILE A 95 14.45 -1.68 -8.53
CA ILE A 95 15.22 -2.31 -7.45
C ILE A 95 14.41 -3.45 -6.84
N ASN A 96 14.85 -4.68 -7.11
CA ASN A 96 14.20 -5.88 -6.58
C ASN A 96 14.82 -6.30 -5.25
N SER A 97 14.53 -5.53 -4.19
CA SER A 97 14.91 -5.90 -2.84
C SER A 97 13.76 -5.61 -1.87
N ILE A 98 13.41 -6.62 -1.07
CA ILE A 98 12.40 -6.53 -0.01
C ILE A 98 12.75 -5.39 0.96
N TRP A 99 14.04 -5.17 1.20
CA TRP A 99 14.55 -4.09 2.05
C TRP A 99 14.15 -2.70 1.56
N VAL A 100 14.00 -2.49 0.25
CA VAL A 100 13.56 -1.19 -0.29
C VAL A 100 12.12 -0.90 0.08
N GLY A 101 11.25 -1.92 0.06
CA GLY A 101 9.87 -1.79 0.54
C GLY A 101 9.80 -1.51 2.05
N ALA A 102 10.64 -2.17 2.85
CA ALA A 102 10.70 -1.93 4.29
C ALA A 102 11.15 -0.50 4.63
N VAL A 103 12.23 -0.03 4.00
CA VAL A 103 12.72 1.36 4.15
C VAL A 103 11.67 2.35 3.67
N TYR A 104 11.01 2.06 2.55
CA TYR A 104 9.93 2.90 2.04
C TYR A 104 8.77 3.02 3.05
N GLY A 105 8.37 1.91 3.67
CA GLY A 105 7.38 1.90 4.75
C GLY A 105 7.80 2.76 5.95
N LEU A 106 9.06 2.64 6.38
CA LEU A 106 9.61 3.46 7.47
C LEU A 106 9.63 4.96 7.13
N VAL A 107 9.99 5.32 5.89
CA VAL A 107 9.95 6.70 5.40
C VAL A 107 8.52 7.22 5.36
N LEU A 108 7.56 6.42 4.89
CA LEU A 108 6.14 6.78 4.92
C LEU A 108 5.64 7.02 6.33
N TRP A 109 6.00 6.16 7.29
CA TRP A 109 5.70 6.37 8.70
C TRP A 109 6.22 7.72 9.17
N ALA A 110 7.50 8.02 8.91
CA ALA A 110 8.10 9.29 9.30
C ALA A 110 7.39 10.49 8.63
N ILE A 111 7.02 10.39 7.35
CA ILE A 111 6.27 11.44 6.66
C ILE A 111 4.91 11.66 7.33
N VAL A 112 4.14 10.60 7.57
CA VAL A 112 2.83 10.73 8.21
C VAL A 112 2.96 11.34 9.60
N PHE A 113 3.94 10.91 10.37
CA PHE A 113 4.07 11.30 11.77
C PHE A 113 4.79 12.63 12.00
N TYR A 114 5.67 13.08 11.11
CA TYR A 114 6.35 14.38 11.22
C TYR A 114 5.71 15.48 10.35
N VAL A 115 5.22 15.15 9.14
CA VAL A 115 4.66 16.14 8.20
C VAL A 115 3.18 16.41 8.45
N PHE A 116 2.39 15.39 8.80
CA PHE A 116 0.97 15.60 9.12
C PHE A 116 0.72 16.00 10.58
N GLN A 117 1.66 15.79 11.49
CA GLN A 117 1.55 16.25 12.89
C GLN A 117 1.27 17.76 13.03
N PRO A 118 1.97 18.69 12.34
CA PRO A 118 1.64 20.12 12.41
C PRO A 118 0.29 20.48 11.78
N ILE A 119 -0.24 19.66 10.87
CA ILE A 119 -1.56 19.86 10.24
C ILE A 119 -2.69 19.43 11.20
N PHE A 120 -2.40 18.53 12.14
CA PHE A 120 -3.38 17.92 13.05
C PHE A 120 -3.09 18.18 14.55
N PRO A 121 -3.22 19.43 15.04
CA PRO A 121 -2.90 19.80 16.42
C PRO A 121 -3.83 19.17 17.49
N ASN A 122 -4.94 18.54 17.09
CA ASN A 122 -5.89 17.86 17.99
C ASN A 122 -5.56 16.39 18.24
N ILE A 123 -4.47 15.86 17.69
CA ILE A 123 -4.03 14.47 17.88
C ILE A 123 -2.90 14.49 18.92
N PRO A 124 -2.93 13.63 19.96
CA PRO A 124 -1.86 13.56 20.95
C PRO A 124 -0.52 13.36 20.24
N ARG A 125 0.51 14.09 20.71
CA ARG A 125 1.83 14.02 20.08
C ARG A 125 2.36 12.60 20.23
N LEU A 126 3.14 12.16 19.25
CA LEU A 126 3.88 10.89 19.30
C LEU A 126 4.65 10.66 20.60
N VAL A 127 5.10 11.73 21.23
CA VAL A 127 5.87 11.71 22.48
C VAL A 127 5.01 11.30 23.68
N ASP A 128 3.69 11.51 23.60
CA ASP A 128 2.73 11.13 24.64
C ASP A 128 2.12 9.75 24.39
N LEU A 129 2.36 9.14 23.22
CA LEU A 129 1.88 7.80 22.89
C LEU A 129 2.75 6.73 23.54
N ASN A 130 2.10 5.65 23.98
CA ASN A 130 2.80 4.49 24.52
C ASN A 130 3.81 3.93 23.51
N VAL A 131 5.00 3.54 23.97
CA VAL A 131 6.05 2.91 23.15
C VAL A 131 5.51 1.71 22.37
N ASN A 132 4.59 0.93 22.97
CA ASN A 132 3.95 -0.20 22.30
C ASN A 132 3.12 0.21 21.07
N THR A 133 2.49 1.37 21.11
CA THR A 133 1.75 1.94 19.97
C THR A 133 2.70 2.37 18.87
N ILE A 134 3.80 3.05 19.22
CA ILE A 134 4.81 3.48 18.24
C ILE A 134 5.40 2.27 17.51
N VAL A 135 5.80 1.24 18.25
CA VAL A 135 6.37 0.01 17.67
C VAL A 135 5.36 -0.70 16.77
N SER A 136 4.10 -0.83 17.22
CA SER A 136 3.02 -1.42 16.42
C SER A 136 2.79 -0.64 15.11
N CYS A 137 2.74 0.69 15.18
CA CYS A 137 2.61 1.53 13.98
C CYS A 137 3.80 1.33 13.03
N ILE A 138 5.04 1.40 13.51
CA ILE A 138 6.23 1.22 12.66
C ILE A 138 6.21 -0.16 11.98
N CYS A 139 5.91 -1.22 12.74
CA CYS A 139 5.82 -2.59 12.22
C CYS A 139 4.81 -2.71 11.09
N LEU A 140 3.60 -2.18 11.31
CA LEU A 140 2.58 -2.13 10.30
C LEU A 140 3.11 -1.38 9.06
N TYR A 141 3.73 -0.21 9.23
CA TYR A 141 4.11 0.63 8.08
C TYR A 141 5.19 -0.05 7.23
N ILE A 142 6.12 -0.75 7.89
CA ILE A 142 7.10 -1.61 7.23
C ILE A 142 6.41 -2.73 6.46
N LEU A 143 5.42 -3.41 7.06
CA LEU A 143 4.67 -4.48 6.40
C LEU A 143 3.92 -3.95 5.16
N TYR A 144 3.28 -2.80 5.27
CA TYR A 144 2.60 -2.14 4.16
C TYR A 144 3.54 -1.68 3.06
N GLY A 145 4.64 -1.01 3.41
CA GLY A 145 5.66 -0.60 2.43
C GLY A 145 6.30 -1.80 1.74
N THR A 146 6.51 -2.89 2.47
CA THR A 146 7.03 -4.15 1.92
C THR A 146 6.02 -4.80 0.98
N PHE A 147 4.73 -4.84 1.34
CA PHE A 147 3.67 -5.36 0.49
C PHE A 147 3.60 -4.59 -0.84
N ILE A 148 3.47 -3.26 -0.80
CA ILE A 148 3.43 -2.41 -1.99
C ILE A 148 4.71 -2.58 -2.82
N GLY A 149 5.86 -2.48 -2.17
CA GLY A 149 7.15 -2.47 -2.86
C GLY A 149 7.48 -3.81 -3.52
N TYR A 150 7.20 -4.91 -2.83
CA TYR A 150 7.39 -6.25 -3.37
C TYR A 150 6.41 -6.53 -4.52
N SER A 151 5.12 -6.22 -4.34
CA SER A 151 4.11 -6.42 -5.39
C SER A 151 4.49 -5.68 -6.67
N ILE A 152 4.87 -4.39 -6.58
CA ILE A 152 5.23 -3.58 -7.75
C ILE A 152 6.53 -4.07 -8.41
N SER A 153 7.56 -4.37 -7.62
CA SER A 153 8.84 -4.86 -8.15
C SER A 153 8.70 -6.21 -8.85
N TYR A 154 7.90 -7.11 -8.26
CA TYR A 154 7.60 -8.40 -8.86
C TYR A 154 6.85 -8.24 -10.19
N ASP A 155 5.84 -7.37 -10.22
CA ASP A 155 5.07 -7.05 -11.42
C ASP A 155 5.94 -6.52 -12.57
N TYR A 156 6.86 -5.62 -12.22
CA TYR A 156 7.84 -5.07 -13.14
C TYR A 156 8.74 -6.16 -13.74
N ARG A 157 9.26 -7.07 -12.90
CA ARG A 157 10.10 -8.18 -13.35
C ARG A 157 9.35 -9.17 -14.23
N ASP A 158 8.12 -9.55 -13.85
CA ASP A 158 7.28 -10.46 -14.64
C ASP A 158 7.06 -9.88 -16.05
N THR A 159 6.77 -8.59 -16.14
CA THR A 159 6.53 -7.93 -17.44
C THR A 159 7.80 -7.83 -18.28
N VAL A 160 8.96 -7.52 -17.68
CA VAL A 160 10.24 -7.48 -18.40
C VAL A 160 10.61 -8.87 -18.91
N MET A 161 10.47 -9.91 -18.07
CA MET A 161 10.75 -11.31 -18.45
C MET A 161 9.84 -11.78 -19.60
N LYS A 162 8.52 -11.52 -19.50
CA LYS A 162 7.57 -11.85 -20.58
C LYS A 162 7.92 -11.14 -21.89
N LYS A 163 8.43 -9.91 -21.85
CA LYS A 163 8.83 -9.18 -23.05
C LYS A 163 10.01 -9.86 -23.77
N HIS A 164 11.05 -10.27 -23.02
CA HIS A 164 12.20 -10.97 -23.59
C HIS A 164 11.82 -12.32 -24.25
N THR A 165 11.02 -13.15 -23.57
CA THR A 165 10.59 -14.45 -24.14
C THR A 165 9.77 -14.33 -25.43
N ASN A 166 8.99 -13.26 -25.61
CA ASN A 166 8.25 -13.06 -26.85
C ASN A 166 9.16 -12.60 -28.00
N THR A 167 10.14 -11.73 -27.73
CA THR A 167 11.13 -11.30 -28.73
C THR A 167 11.97 -12.47 -29.24
N ASP A 168 12.38 -13.40 -28.36
CA ASP A 168 13.15 -14.58 -28.77
C ASP A 168 12.33 -15.56 -29.65
N LYS A 169 11.01 -15.65 -29.42
CA LYS A 169 10.10 -16.47 -30.24
C LYS A 169 9.84 -15.85 -31.61
N GLU A 170 9.82 -14.52 -31.72
CA GLU A 170 9.68 -13.81 -32.99
C GLU A 170 10.97 -13.84 -33.82
N ALA A 171 12.14 -13.75 -33.18
CA ALA A 171 13.44 -13.84 -33.86
C ALA A 171 13.81 -15.26 -34.33
N SER A 172 13.18 -16.29 -33.76
CA SER A 172 13.37 -17.70 -34.14
C SER A 172 12.43 -18.17 -35.27
N LYS A 173 11.55 -17.31 -35.78
CA LYS A 173 10.52 -17.62 -36.78
C LYS A 173 10.87 -17.01 -38.13
#